data_AF-A0A7S8C6K2-F1
#
_entry.id   AF-A0A7S8C6K2-F1
#
_cell.length_a   1.000
_cell.length_b   1.000
_cell.length_c   1.000
_cell.angle_alpha   90.00
_cell.angle_beta   90.00
_cell.angle_gamma   90.00
#
_symmetry.space_group_name_H-M   'P 1'
#
loop_
_entity.id
_entity.type
_entity.pdbx_description
1 polymer ?
#
loop_
_entity_poly.entity_id
_entity_poly.type
_entity_poly.pdbx_seq_one_letter_code
_entity_poly.pdbx_strand_id
1 'polypeptide(L)'
;MAATPKTESGKPETGIPFFTETFDATGPLPRLWKAMAIDMPMTLTAEGLRFAGKRLQAQAELFSQLAHCKSLSDAVDVQSHFVETAMSDYGAEATKVMEEAQDAISREVA
;
A
#
# COMPACT_ATOMS: atom_id res chain seq x y z
N MET A 1 1.25 68.46 -36.31
CA MET A 1 0.65 67.34 -35.54
C MET A 1 0.93 66.05 -36.30
N ALA A 2 1.55 65.09 -35.63
CA ALA A 2 2.05 63.77 -36.06
C ALA A 2 0.95 62.86 -36.67
N ALA A 3 1.14 61.76 -37.42
CA ALA A 3 2.27 60.98 -37.96
C ALA A 3 1.76 60.09 -39.14
N THR A 4 2.65 59.64 -40.02
CA THR A 4 2.54 58.43 -40.88
C THR A 4 3.10 57.18 -40.13
N PRO A 5 3.17 55.94 -40.67
CA PRO A 5 2.25 55.09 -41.45
C PRO A 5 2.14 53.61 -40.89
N LYS A 6 1.42 52.73 -41.64
CA LYS A 6 1.26 51.25 -41.66
C LYS A 6 2.30 50.39 -40.88
N THR A 7 1.99 49.26 -40.23
CA THR A 7 1.69 47.87 -40.74
C THR A 7 1.57 47.01 -39.45
N GLU A 8 0.71 46.00 -39.26
CA GLU A 8 1.00 44.57 -39.55
C GLU A 8 -0.16 43.67 -39.10
N SER A 9 -0.39 42.66 -39.93
CA SER A 9 -1.21 41.48 -39.69
C SER A 9 -0.60 40.63 -38.57
N GLY A 10 -1.41 40.26 -37.57
CA GLY A 10 -1.01 39.31 -36.54
C GLY A 10 -2.22 38.74 -35.83
N LYS A 11 -2.82 37.71 -36.42
CA LYS A 11 -3.82 36.85 -35.80
C LYS A 11 -3.18 36.24 -34.53
N PRO A 12 -3.71 36.45 -33.30
CA PRO A 12 -3.20 35.70 -32.17
C PRO A 12 -3.64 34.25 -32.36
N GLU A 13 -2.67 33.41 -32.67
CA GLU A 13 -2.82 31.97 -32.68
C GLU A 13 -3.43 31.54 -31.35
N THR A 14 -4.54 30.83 -31.42
CA THR A 14 -5.07 30.00 -30.34
C THR A 14 -4.07 28.88 -30.08
N GLY A 15 -2.96 29.21 -29.42
CA GLY A 15 -2.13 28.25 -28.74
C GLY A 15 -2.92 27.78 -27.52
N ILE A 16 -3.42 26.55 -27.59
CA ILE A 16 -3.90 25.85 -26.39
C ILE A 16 -2.77 25.95 -25.36
N PRO A 17 -3.01 26.46 -24.13
CA PRO A 17 -1.99 26.41 -23.10
C PRO A 17 -1.66 24.94 -22.85
N PHE A 18 -0.54 24.50 -23.42
CA PHE A 18 0.09 23.23 -23.10
C PHE A 18 0.43 23.31 -21.61
N PHE A 19 -0.07 22.34 -20.85
CA PHE A 19 0.06 22.14 -19.40
C PHE A 19 1.52 22.29 -18.91
N THR A 20 2.00 23.52 -18.75
CA THR A 20 3.27 23.85 -18.09
C THR A 20 3.05 24.94 -17.05
N GLU A 21 1.89 24.97 -16.40
CA GLU A 21 1.88 25.43 -15.02
C GLU A 21 2.68 24.40 -14.21
N THR A 22 3.72 24.91 -13.56
CA THR A 22 4.64 24.18 -12.70
C THR A 22 3.91 23.14 -11.85
N PHE A 23 4.05 21.86 -12.21
CA PHE A 23 3.65 20.77 -11.35
C PHE A 23 4.60 20.79 -10.16
N ASP A 24 4.22 21.52 -9.11
CA ASP A 24 4.97 21.52 -7.87
C ASP A 24 4.80 20.14 -7.22
N ALA A 25 5.76 19.26 -7.49
CA ALA A 25 5.81 17.90 -6.96
C ALA A 25 5.87 17.85 -5.43
N THR A 26 6.07 18.99 -4.76
CA THR A 26 6.07 19.14 -3.31
C THR A 26 4.76 19.69 -2.76
N GLY A 27 3.76 19.91 -3.61
CA GLY A 27 2.41 20.28 -3.19
C GLY A 27 1.69 19.15 -2.42
N PRO A 28 0.60 19.47 -1.70
CA PRO A 28 -0.18 18.50 -0.94
C PRO A 28 -0.84 17.43 -1.81
N LEU A 29 -1.22 17.76 -3.06
CA LEU A 29 -1.87 16.81 -3.98
C LEU A 29 -0.90 15.72 -4.48
N PRO A 30 0.32 16.03 -4.98
CA PRO A 30 1.31 15.00 -5.32
C PRO A 30 1.75 14.13 -4.14
N ARG A 31 1.89 14.69 -2.93
CA ARG A 31 2.20 13.90 -1.72
C ARG A 31 1.08 12.91 -1.40
N LEU A 32 -0.16 13.36 -1.38
CA LEU A 32 -1.32 12.49 -1.17
C LEU A 32 -1.41 11.40 -2.26
N TRP A 33 -1.14 11.75 -3.52
CA TRP A 33 -1.09 10.78 -4.61
C TRP A 33 -0.01 9.71 -4.37
N LYS A 34 1.22 10.12 -4.02
CA LYS A 34 2.31 9.19 -3.72
C LYS A 34 1.96 8.27 -2.55
N ALA A 35 1.40 8.83 -1.47
CA ALA A 35 0.98 8.08 -0.29
C ALA A 35 -0.04 6.99 -0.65
N MET A 36 -1.06 7.35 -1.44
CA MET A 36 -2.16 6.43 -1.81
C MET A 36 -1.78 5.44 -2.91
N ALA A 37 -1.03 5.88 -3.92
CA ALA A 37 -0.75 5.08 -5.11
C ALA A 37 0.50 4.21 -4.97
N ILE A 38 1.45 4.61 -4.13
CA ILE A 38 2.74 3.93 -3.99
C ILE A 38 2.94 3.42 -2.57
N ASP A 39 2.95 4.31 -1.57
CA ASP A 39 3.45 3.95 -0.24
C ASP A 39 2.49 3.00 0.50
N MET A 40 1.19 3.26 0.44
CA MET A 40 0.18 2.37 1.05
C MET A 40 0.17 0.98 0.40
N PRO A 41 0.06 0.82 -0.94
CA PRO A 41 0.13 -0.51 -1.56
C PRO A 41 1.43 -1.27 -1.27
N MET A 42 2.58 -0.58 -1.25
CA MET A 42 3.87 -1.22 -0.94
C MET A 42 3.94 -1.68 0.52
N THR A 43 3.47 -0.86 1.45
CA THR A 43 3.40 -1.20 2.88
C THR A 43 2.51 -2.42 3.09
N LEU A 44 1.29 -2.41 2.54
CA LEU A 44 0.35 -3.53 2.63
C LEU A 44 0.90 -4.81 2.00
N THR A 45 1.59 -4.69 0.86
CA THR A 45 2.19 -5.84 0.20
C THR A 45 3.32 -6.43 1.03
N ALA A 46 4.20 -5.59 1.58
CA ALA A 46 5.29 -6.04 2.44
C ALA A 46 4.75 -6.78 3.67
N GLU A 47 3.71 -6.24 4.28
CA GLU A 47 3.07 -6.82 5.46
C GLU A 47 2.35 -8.14 5.14
N GLY A 48 1.61 -8.18 4.03
CA GLY A 48 0.98 -9.41 3.54
C GLY A 48 2.00 -10.53 3.28
N LEU A 49 3.16 -10.21 2.70
CA LEU A 49 4.24 -11.18 2.49
C LEU A 49 4.86 -11.65 3.81
N ARG A 50 5.09 -10.73 4.76
CA ARG A 50 5.59 -11.07 6.09
C ARG A 50 4.65 -12.06 6.79
N PHE A 51 3.34 -11.80 6.75
CA PHE A 51 2.35 -12.67 7.36
C PHE A 51 2.21 -14.02 6.66
N ALA A 52 2.23 -14.03 5.32
CA ALA A 52 2.25 -15.27 4.55
C ALA A 52 3.45 -16.16 4.96
N GLY A 53 4.63 -15.57 5.12
CA GLY A 53 5.81 -16.26 5.64
C GLY A 53 5.59 -16.85 7.03
N LYS A 54 5.05 -16.06 7.98
CA LYS A 54 4.69 -16.53 9.33
C LYS A 54 3.73 -17.73 9.27
N ARG A 55 2.70 -17.68 8.43
CA ARG A 55 1.70 -18.76 8.29
C ARG A 55 2.25 -20.02 7.64
N LEU A 56 3.17 -19.89 6.67
CA LEU A 56 3.87 -21.04 6.09
C LEU A 56 4.78 -21.71 7.11
N GLN A 57 5.52 -20.93 7.91
CA GLN A 57 6.35 -21.47 8.98
C GLN A 57 5.51 -22.24 10.02
N ALA A 58 4.37 -21.69 10.43
CA ALA A 58 3.47 -22.35 11.37
C ALA A 58 2.89 -23.67 10.82
N GLN A 59 2.61 -23.73 9.51
CA GLN A 59 2.15 -24.96 8.85
C GLN A 59 3.25 -26.02 8.77
N ALA A 60 4.48 -25.62 8.46
CA ALA A 60 5.63 -26.54 8.48
C ALA A 60 5.83 -27.15 9.87
N GLU A 61 5.72 -26.32 10.91
CA GLU A 61 5.79 -26.74 12.31
C GLU A 61 4.65 -27.69 12.68
N LEU A 62 3.41 -27.40 12.26
CA LEU A 62 2.27 -28.31 12.42
C LEU A 62 2.57 -29.70 11.80
N PHE A 63 3.05 -29.75 10.56
CA PHE A 63 3.35 -31.04 9.92
C PHE A 63 4.50 -31.78 10.61
N SER A 64 5.51 -31.04 11.08
CA SER A 64 6.57 -31.62 11.91
C SER A 64 5.99 -32.28 13.16
N GLN A 65 5.09 -31.61 13.90
CA GLN A 65 4.48 -32.17 15.11
C GLN A 65 3.57 -33.36 14.80
N LEU A 66 2.76 -33.27 13.74
CA LEU A 66 1.88 -34.37 13.30
C LEU A 66 2.68 -35.64 12.95
N ALA A 67 3.85 -35.50 12.33
CA ALA A 67 4.71 -36.64 12.00
C ALA A 67 5.23 -37.41 13.23
N HIS A 68 5.23 -36.77 14.42
CA HIS A 68 5.69 -37.37 15.66
C HIS A 68 4.55 -37.82 16.60
N CYS A 69 3.29 -37.58 16.22
CA CYS A 69 2.11 -37.99 17.00
C CYS A 69 2.00 -39.52 17.02
N LYS A 70 1.67 -40.09 18.19
CA LYS A 70 1.56 -41.55 18.37
C LYS A 70 0.11 -42.03 18.37
N SER A 71 -0.84 -41.10 18.44
CA SER A 71 -2.26 -41.38 18.46
C SER A 71 -3.05 -40.35 17.65
N LEU A 72 -4.28 -40.72 17.29
CA LEU A 72 -5.23 -39.78 16.67
C LEU A 72 -5.61 -38.64 17.64
N SER A 73 -5.65 -38.91 18.94
CA SER A 73 -5.94 -37.88 19.95
C SER A 73 -4.85 -36.81 19.94
N ASP A 74 -3.58 -37.21 19.94
CA ASP A 74 -2.45 -36.29 19.91
C ASP A 74 -2.51 -35.38 18.66
N ALA A 75 -2.87 -35.96 17.51
CA ALA A 75 -3.00 -35.22 16.26
C ALA A 75 -4.15 -34.20 16.29
N VAL A 76 -5.28 -34.56 16.89
CA VAL A 76 -6.43 -33.65 17.08
C VAL A 76 -6.06 -32.50 18.01
N ASP A 77 -5.34 -32.76 19.09
CA ASP A 77 -4.91 -31.74 20.05
C ASP A 77 -3.96 -30.73 19.37
N VAL A 78 -2.95 -31.23 18.64
CA VAL A 78 -2.02 -30.39 17.87
C VAL A 78 -2.73 -29.56 16.81
N GLN A 79 -3.67 -30.17 16.07
CA GLN A 79 -4.43 -29.47 15.04
C GLN A 79 -5.35 -28.40 15.64
N SER A 80 -6.01 -28.67 16.77
CA SER A 80 -6.89 -27.72 17.45
C SER A 80 -6.11 -26.51 17.92
N HIS A 81 -4.96 -26.71 18.56
CA HIS A 81 -4.07 -25.63 18.98
C HIS A 81 -3.60 -24.77 17.79
N PHE A 82 -3.27 -25.40 16.66
CA PHE A 82 -2.91 -24.67 15.45
C PHE A 82 -4.04 -23.79 14.93
N VAL A 83 -5.29 -24.28 14.94
CA VAL A 83 -6.47 -23.51 14.48
C VAL A 83 -6.74 -22.33 15.41
N GLU A 84 -6.71 -22.54 16.72
CA GLU A 84 -6.88 -21.47 17.72
C GLU A 84 -5.82 -20.37 17.54
N THR A 85 -4.55 -20.78 17.40
CA THR A 85 -3.44 -19.86 17.14
C THR A 85 -3.64 -19.13 15.81
N ALA A 86 -4.08 -19.82 14.76
CA ALA A 86 -4.34 -19.21 13.46
C ALA A 86 -5.42 -18.13 13.55
N MET A 87 -6.54 -18.39 14.22
CA MET A 87 -7.62 -17.41 14.38
C MET A 87 -7.12 -16.14 15.09
N SER A 88 -6.35 -16.30 16.16
CA SER A 88 -5.72 -15.18 16.87
C SER A 88 -4.76 -14.40 15.97
N ASP A 89 -3.88 -15.10 15.25
CA ASP A 89 -2.92 -14.51 14.32
C ASP A 89 -3.59 -13.68 13.22
N TYR A 90 -4.64 -14.21 12.57
CA TYR A 90 -5.37 -13.48 11.53
C TYR A 90 -6.09 -12.24 12.09
N GLY A 91 -6.65 -12.33 13.29
CA GLY A 91 -7.28 -11.19 13.95
C GLY A 91 -6.27 -10.08 14.25
N ALA A 92 -5.12 -10.43 14.81
CA ALA A 92 -4.04 -9.48 15.09
C ALA A 92 -3.49 -8.85 13.81
N GLU A 93 -3.33 -9.65 12.74
CA GLU A 93 -2.83 -9.16 11.46
C GLU A 93 -3.78 -8.16 10.81
N ALA A 94 -5.09 -8.42 10.87
CA ALA A 94 -6.10 -7.50 10.32
C ALA A 94 -6.01 -6.12 10.97
N THR A 95 -5.85 -6.07 12.30
CA THR A 95 -5.65 -4.81 13.03
C THR A 95 -4.37 -4.11 12.58
N LYS A 96 -3.25 -4.83 12.50
CA LYS A 96 -1.95 -4.27 12.08
C LYS A 96 -2.00 -3.67 10.68
N VAL A 97 -2.63 -4.38 9.74
CA VAL A 97 -2.81 -3.92 8.36
C VAL A 97 -3.63 -2.61 8.29
N MET A 98 -4.67 -2.48 9.12
CA MET A 98 -5.46 -1.23 9.18
C MET A 98 -4.65 -0.06 9.73
N GLU A 99 -3.88 -0.29 10.80
CA GLU A 99 -3.00 0.71 11.41
C GLU A 99 -1.92 1.17 10.42
N GLU A 100 -1.25 0.22 9.75
CA GLU A 100 -0.19 0.54 8.79
C GLU A 100 -0.71 1.29 7.55
N ALA A 101 -1.92 0.98 7.08
CA ALA A 101 -2.56 1.72 6.01
C ALA A 101 -2.86 3.18 6.42
N GLN A 102 -3.37 3.39 7.64
CA GLN A 102 -3.65 4.73 8.17
C GLN A 102 -2.36 5.54 8.34
N ASP A 103 -1.31 4.91 8.87
CA ASP A 103 -0.01 5.53 9.06
C ASP A 103 0.65 5.92 7.75
N ALA A 104 0.57 5.07 6.71
CA ALA A 104 1.12 5.37 5.39
C ALA A 104 0.50 6.62 4.77
N ILE A 105 -0.79 6.87 5.02
CA ILE A 105 -1.48 8.07 4.55
C ILE A 105 -1.11 9.28 5.42
N SER A 106 -1.10 9.10 6.74
CA SER A 106 -0.91 10.21 7.69
C SER A 106 0.51 10.77 7.67
N ARG A 107 1.53 9.97 7.37
CA ARG A 107 2.94 10.40 7.28
C ARG A 107 3.21 11.45 6.20
N GLU A 108 2.41 11.48 5.13
CA GLU A 108 2.64 12.36 3.97
C GLU A 108 1.72 13.60 3.96
N VAL A 109 0.71 13.61 4.85
CA VAL A 109 -0.24 14.72 5.03
C VAL A 109 0.21 15.70 6.14
N ALA A 110 1.07 15.25 7.06
CA ALA A 110 1.73 16.07 8.07
C ALA A 110 2.89 16.91 7.48
#